data_AF-A0A377Q2B4-F1
#
_entry.id   AF-A0A377Q2B4-F1
#
_cell.length_a   1.000
_cell.length_b   1.000
_cell.length_c   1.000
_cell.angle_alpha   90.00
_cell.angle_beta   90.00
_cell.angle_gamma   90.00
#
_symmetry.space_group_name_H-M   'P 1'
#
loop_
_entity.id
_entity.type
_entity.pdbx_description
1 polymer ?
#
loop_
_entity_poly.entity_id
_entity_poly.type
_entity_poly.pdbx_seq_one_letter_code
_entity_poly.pdbx_strand_id
1 'polypeptide(L)'
;MVSPQVDRAGLFNEIAEGTTYPHNDKWYSHLLDQYKLYVEMADRISQRRATANTYFLSLNSAILAFVGYLSVKDTGEYNWMLACGGVALSWLWRTLIISYSNLNTAKFKVIHQIEKRLPISPYEAEWDAMERGTNPTLYKPLTHIERNVPLVFIALHVIVFTRMFPWFLLTVFLELPLPSCGC
;
A
#
# COMPACT_ATOMS: atom_id res chain seq x y z
N MET A 1 -15.20 6.61 8.91
CA MET A 1 -14.35 6.85 7.73
C MET A 1 -15.25 7.39 6.63
N VAL A 2 -14.99 8.60 6.15
CA VAL A 2 -15.79 9.25 5.11
C VAL A 2 -15.45 8.63 3.77
N SER A 3 -16.46 8.18 3.02
CA SER A 3 -16.29 7.70 1.66
C SER A 3 -15.92 8.88 0.76
N PRO A 4 -14.85 8.81 -0.05
CA PRO A 4 -14.62 9.82 -1.07
C PRO A 4 -15.81 9.82 -2.04
N GLN A 5 -16.57 10.93 -2.07
CA GLN A 5 -17.61 11.12 -3.08
C GLN A 5 -16.95 11.60 -4.38
N VAL A 6 -17.26 10.92 -5.47
CA VAL A 6 -16.88 11.37 -6.82
C VAL A 6 -17.97 12.34 -7.28
N ASP A 7 -17.67 13.63 -7.27
CA ASP A 7 -18.56 14.66 -7.81
C ASP A 7 -18.78 14.42 -9.30
N ARG A 8 -20.05 14.21 -9.66
CA ARG A 8 -20.49 13.96 -11.05
C ARG A 8 -20.37 15.21 -11.92
N ALA A 9 -20.48 16.40 -11.32
CA ALA A 9 -20.38 17.67 -12.04
C ALA A 9 -18.94 17.97 -12.52
N GLY A 10 -17.93 17.45 -11.82
CA GLY A 10 -16.51 17.63 -12.18
C GLY A 10 -15.88 16.48 -12.98
N LEU A 11 -16.60 15.38 -13.24
CA LEU A 11 -16.09 14.21 -13.98
C LEU A 11 -16.11 14.40 -15.51
N PHE A 12 -16.97 15.31 -16.00
CA PHE A 12 -17.22 15.53 -17.42
C PHE A 12 -16.90 16.99 -17.79
N ASN A 13 -16.12 17.19 -18.86
CA ASN A 13 -16.04 18.48 -19.54
C ASN A 13 -17.13 18.51 -20.63
N GLU A 14 -18.03 19.50 -20.52
CA GLU A 14 -19.14 19.89 -21.39
C GLU A 14 -19.38 19.08 -22.68
N ILE A 15 -20.00 17.91 -22.50
CA ILE A 15 -21.16 17.50 -23.32
C ILE A 15 -22.34 17.75 -22.38
N ALA A 16 -23.37 18.49 -22.83
CA ALA A 16 -24.48 18.88 -21.97
C ALA A 16 -25.08 17.65 -21.27
N GLU A 17 -25.23 17.73 -19.94
CA GLU A 17 -25.75 16.64 -19.12
C GLU A 17 -27.13 16.20 -19.68
N GLY A 18 -27.25 14.94 -20.11
CA GLY A 18 -28.45 14.41 -20.77
C GLY A 18 -28.39 14.32 -22.30
N THR A 19 -27.30 14.73 -22.95
CA THR A 19 -27.07 14.48 -24.39
C THR A 19 -26.11 13.30 -24.60
N THR A 20 -26.50 12.34 -25.44
CA THR A 20 -25.64 11.22 -25.86
C THR A 20 -24.40 11.76 -26.55
N TYR A 21 -23.21 11.26 -26.20
CA TYR A 21 -21.98 11.56 -26.93
C TYR A 21 -22.26 11.48 -28.44
N PRO A 22 -22.01 12.55 -29.21
CA PRO A 22 -22.44 12.60 -30.59
C PRO A 22 -21.79 11.44 -31.34
N HIS A 23 -22.61 10.60 -31.96
CA HIS A 23 -22.10 9.52 -32.77
C HIS A 23 -21.34 10.17 -33.93
N ASN A 24 -20.01 10.14 -33.85
CA ASN A 24 -19.11 10.59 -34.91
C ASN A 24 -18.30 9.40 -35.41
N ASP A 25 -17.70 9.57 -36.59
CA ASP A 25 -16.93 8.51 -37.25
C ASP A 25 -15.70 8.05 -36.43
N LYS A 26 -15.31 8.81 -35.39
CA LYS A 26 -14.18 8.58 -34.48
C LYS A 26 -14.58 8.03 -33.11
N TRP A 27 -15.84 7.66 -32.89
CA TRP A 27 -16.31 7.14 -31.60
C TRP A 27 -15.47 5.95 -31.12
N TYR A 28 -15.28 4.97 -32.00
CA TYR A 28 -14.51 3.76 -31.68
C TYR A 28 -13.02 4.05 -31.46
N SER A 29 -12.43 5.02 -32.17
CA SER A 29 -11.04 5.42 -31.92
C SER A 29 -10.89 6.08 -30.56
N HIS A 30 -11.78 7.01 -30.19
CA HIS A 30 -11.71 7.67 -28.89
C HIS A 30 -11.94 6.67 -27.73
N LEU A 31 -12.87 5.72 -27.88
CA LEU A 31 -13.09 4.65 -26.91
C LEU A 31 -11.83 3.79 -26.72
N LEU A 32 -11.22 3.37 -27.84
CA LEU A 32 -10.01 2.56 -27.81
C LEU A 32 -8.82 3.32 -27.20
N ASP A 33 -8.68 4.62 -27.48
CA ASP A 33 -7.62 5.46 -26.93
C ASP A 33 -7.80 5.70 -25.43
N GLN A 34 -9.02 5.94 -24.96
CA GLN A 34 -9.32 6.00 -23.53
C GLN A 34 -8.99 4.69 -22.82
N TYR A 35 -9.35 3.56 -23.43
CA TYR A 35 -9.02 2.23 -22.92
C TYR A 35 -7.51 2.03 -22.80
N LYS A 36 -6.74 2.31 -23.88
CA LYS A 36 -5.27 2.20 -23.88
C LYS A 36 -4.63 3.03 -22.79
N LEU A 37 -4.99 4.32 -22.70
CA LEU A 37 -4.46 5.22 -21.67
C LEU A 37 -4.79 4.73 -20.26
N TYR A 38 -6.00 4.22 -20.05
CA TYR A 38 -6.43 3.75 -18.73
C TYR A 38 -5.71 2.46 -18.31
N VAL A 39 -5.54 1.51 -19.23
CA VAL A 39 -4.76 0.29 -19.02
C VAL A 39 -3.30 0.64 -18.71
N GLU A 40 -2.69 1.55 -19.46
CA GLU A 40 -1.33 2.01 -19.21
C GLU A 40 -1.19 2.65 -17.81
N MET A 41 -2.15 3.48 -17.41
CA MET A 41 -2.17 4.04 -16.06
C MET A 41 -2.33 2.97 -14.96
N ALA A 42 -3.07 1.89 -15.22
CA ALA A 42 -3.18 0.78 -14.29
C ALA A 42 -1.84 0.04 -14.13
N ASP A 43 -1.14 -0.21 -15.24
CA ASP A 43 0.19 -0.82 -15.22
C ASP A 43 1.22 0.06 -14.48
N ARG A 44 1.24 1.37 -14.75
CA ARG A 44 2.13 2.32 -14.05
C ARG A 44 1.95 2.31 -12.53
N ILE A 45 0.76 2.02 -12.02
CA ILE A 45 0.55 1.88 -10.56
C ILE A 45 1.18 0.60 -10.03
N SER A 46 1.07 -0.50 -10.77
CA SER A 46 1.75 -1.75 -10.43
C SER A 46 3.28 -1.56 -10.38
N GLN A 47 3.84 -0.82 -11.35
CA GLN A 47 5.26 -0.44 -11.34
C GLN A 47 5.62 0.43 -10.12
N ARG A 48 4.80 1.44 -9.79
CA ARG A 48 5.01 2.28 -8.58
C ARG A 48 4.99 1.46 -7.29
N ARG A 49 4.11 0.44 -7.20
CA ARG A 49 4.06 -0.48 -6.05
C ARG A 49 5.36 -1.27 -5.94
N ALA A 50 5.87 -1.81 -7.05
CA ALA A 50 7.12 -2.55 -7.07
C ALA A 50 8.31 -1.68 -6.61
N THR A 51 8.41 -0.45 -7.11
CA THR A 51 9.44 0.50 -6.69
C THR A 51 9.34 0.85 -5.21
N ALA A 52 8.13 1.11 -4.70
CA ALA A 52 7.91 1.38 -3.27
C ALA A 52 8.35 0.19 -2.41
N ASN A 53 8.03 -1.05 -2.81
CA ASN A 53 8.45 -2.25 -2.10
C ASN A 53 9.97 -2.37 -2.02
N THR A 54 10.69 -2.17 -3.12
CA THR A 54 12.16 -2.21 -3.14
C THR A 54 12.78 -1.12 -2.27
N TYR A 55 12.20 0.09 -2.29
CA TYR A 55 12.64 1.21 -1.45
C TYR A 55 12.52 0.89 0.04
N PHE A 56 11.34 0.47 0.51
CA PHE A 56 11.13 0.17 1.92
C PHE A 56 11.92 -1.05 2.39
N LEU A 57 12.08 -2.07 1.54
CA LEU A 57 12.92 -3.22 1.84
C LEU A 57 14.36 -2.79 2.09
N SER A 58 14.92 -1.98 1.19
CA SER A 58 16.29 -1.46 1.29
C SER A 58 16.47 -0.59 2.53
N LEU A 59 15.54 0.34 2.77
CA LEU A 59 15.60 1.27 3.90
C LEU A 59 15.53 0.54 5.25
N ASN A 60 14.57 -0.37 5.42
CA ASN A 60 14.45 -1.13 6.67
C ASN A 60 15.63 -2.08 6.89
N SER A 61 16.17 -2.69 5.83
CA SER A 61 17.37 -3.53 5.92
C SER A 61 18.59 -2.72 6.34
N ALA A 62 18.75 -1.49 5.80
CA ALA A 62 19.83 -0.59 6.17
C ALA A 62 19.73 -0.15 7.64
N ILE A 63 18.53 0.17 8.12
CA ILE A 63 18.29 0.49 9.53
C ILE A 63 18.68 -0.69 10.43
N LEU A 64 18.20 -1.90 10.13
CA LEU A 64 18.54 -3.09 10.91
C LEU A 64 20.05 -3.38 10.92
N ALA A 65 20.72 -3.26 9.77
CA ALA A 65 22.17 -3.43 9.68
C ALA A 65 22.92 -2.40 10.53
N PHE A 66 22.48 -1.14 10.48
CA PHE A 66 23.08 -0.06 11.27
C PHE A 66 22.85 -0.25 12.77
N VAL A 67 21.65 -0.67 13.20
CA VAL A 67 21.40 -1.01 14.60
C VAL A 67 22.24 -2.21 15.04
N GLY A 68 22.36 -3.25 14.21
CA GLY A 68 23.22 -4.40 14.49
C GLY A 68 24.67 -3.98 14.71
N TYR A 69 25.20 -3.08 13.88
CA TYR A 69 26.54 -2.52 14.04
C TYR A 69 26.70 -1.71 15.35
N LEU A 70 25.74 -0.83 15.68
CA LEU A 70 25.78 -0.04 16.90
C LEU A 70 25.67 -0.90 18.17
N SER A 71 24.93 -2.01 18.10
CA SER A 71 24.80 -2.95 19.23
C SER A 71 26.10 -3.65 19.59
N VAL A 72 27.07 -3.76 18.67
CA VAL A 72 28.39 -4.35 18.96
C VAL A 72 29.33 -3.35 19.64
N LYS A 73 29.15 -2.05 19.37
CA LYS A 73 30.02 -0.98 19.90
C LYS A 73 29.61 -0.46 21.27
N ASP A 74 28.43 -0.84 21.77
CA ASP A 74 27.87 -0.38 23.05
C ASP A 74 27.75 1.16 23.15
N THR A 75 27.47 1.81 22.03
CA THR A 75 27.61 3.28 21.85
C THR A 75 26.31 4.07 21.87
N GLY A 76 25.19 3.64 22.47
CA GLY A 76 23.99 4.47 22.32
C GLY A 76 22.88 4.33 23.36
N GLU A 77 22.77 5.38 24.18
CA GLU A 77 21.63 5.68 25.06
C GLU A 77 20.32 5.95 24.29
N TYR A 78 20.39 6.27 22.98
CA TYR A 78 19.23 6.66 22.16
C TYR A 78 18.89 5.71 21.01
N ASN A 79 19.52 4.53 20.95
CA ASN A 79 19.32 3.60 19.83
C ASN A 79 17.89 3.03 19.73
N TRP A 80 17.13 3.05 20.83
CA TRP A 80 15.72 2.67 20.85
C TRP A 80 14.84 3.55 19.95
N MET A 81 15.22 4.83 19.73
CA MET A 81 14.50 5.73 18.83
C MET A 81 14.58 5.24 17.37
N LEU A 82 15.70 4.64 16.98
CA LEU A 82 15.89 4.11 15.64
C LEU A 82 15.02 2.87 15.41
N ALA A 83 14.85 2.04 16.44
CA ALA A 83 13.93 0.91 16.42
C ALA A 83 12.46 1.37 16.28
N CYS A 84 12.05 2.42 17.00
CA CYS A 84 10.74 3.06 16.83
C CYS A 84 10.53 3.56 15.39
N GLY A 85 11.55 4.22 14.82
CA GLY A 85 11.53 4.69 13.43
C GLY A 85 11.34 3.53 12.43
N GLY A 86 12.03 2.41 12.64
CA GLY A 86 11.88 1.22 11.80
C GLY A 86 10.50 0.55 11.90
N VAL A 87 9.90 0.49 13.10
CA VAL A 87 8.51 0.03 13.27
C VAL A 87 7.55 0.95 12.52
N ALA A 88 7.69 2.27 12.66
CA ALA A 88 6.84 3.25 11.99
C ALA A 88 6.97 3.15 10.46
N LEU A 89 8.19 3.04 9.93
CA LEU A 89 8.44 2.87 8.50
C LEU A 89 7.85 1.56 7.96
N SER A 90 7.98 0.46 8.70
CA SER A 90 7.38 -0.82 8.32
C SER A 90 5.84 -0.78 8.35
N TRP A 91 5.24 -0.04 9.29
CA TRP A 91 3.80 0.19 9.32
C TRP A 91 3.32 1.03 8.13
N LEU A 92 4.04 2.09 7.79
CA LEU A 92 3.76 2.92 6.61
C LEU A 92 3.88 2.10 5.32
N TRP A 93 4.91 1.26 5.21
CA TRP A 93 5.10 0.35 4.09
C TRP A 93 3.89 -0.58 3.91
N ARG A 94 3.42 -1.20 5.00
CA ARG A 94 2.23 -2.06 4.97
C ARG A 94 0.99 -1.31 4.48
N THR A 95 0.80 -0.08 4.97
CA THR A 95 -0.34 0.77 4.59
C THR A 95 -0.30 1.13 3.11
N LEU A 96 0.89 1.43 2.58
CA LEU A 96 1.08 1.71 1.16
C LEU A 96 0.78 0.51 0.26
N ILE A 97 1.24 -0.70 0.61
CA ILE A 97 0.92 -1.93 -0.14
C ILE A 97 -0.60 -2.11 -0.24
N ILE A 98 -1.32 -1.94 0.88
CA ILE A 98 -2.78 -2.09 0.91
C ILE A 98 -3.44 -1.03 0.02
N SER A 99 -3.00 0.22 0.11
CA SER A 99 -3.51 1.31 -0.72
C SER A 99 -3.35 1.02 -2.22
N TYR A 100 -2.14 0.64 -2.65
CA TYR A 100 -1.87 0.30 -4.05
C TYR A 100 -2.67 -0.92 -4.51
N SER A 101 -2.80 -1.95 -3.67
CA SER A 101 -3.63 -3.11 -3.99
C SER A 101 -5.09 -2.73 -4.24
N ASN A 102 -5.68 -1.93 -3.35
CA ASN A 102 -7.07 -1.52 -3.46
C ASN A 102 -7.32 -0.66 -4.70
N LEU A 103 -6.40 0.27 -4.99
CA LEU A 103 -6.48 1.12 -6.16
C LEU A 103 -6.35 0.33 -7.46
N ASN A 104 -5.44 -0.65 -7.50
CA ASN A 104 -5.26 -1.53 -8.65
C ASN A 104 -6.54 -2.35 -8.91
N THR A 105 -7.11 -2.96 -7.86
CA THR A 105 -8.39 -3.68 -7.96
C THR A 105 -9.51 -2.78 -8.49
N ALA A 106 -9.60 -1.53 -8.03
CA ALA A 106 -10.59 -0.58 -8.52
C ALA A 106 -10.40 -0.25 -10.00
N LYS A 107 -9.16 -0.04 -10.45
CA LYS A 107 -8.85 0.20 -11.87
C LYS A 107 -9.19 -0.99 -12.75
N PHE A 108 -8.85 -2.20 -12.34
CA PHE A 108 -9.21 -3.40 -13.10
C PHE A 108 -10.73 -3.53 -13.26
N LYS A 109 -11.53 -3.23 -12.23
CA LYS A 109 -13.00 -3.22 -12.37
C LYS A 109 -13.48 -2.23 -13.43
N VAL A 110 -12.88 -1.04 -13.52
CA VAL A 110 -13.21 -0.04 -14.55
C VAL A 110 -12.80 -0.54 -15.94
N ILE A 111 -11.61 -1.13 -16.09
CA ILE A 111 -11.14 -1.74 -17.34
C ILE A 111 -12.17 -2.76 -17.85
N HIS A 112 -12.61 -3.69 -17.01
CA HIS A 112 -13.60 -4.71 -17.39
C HIS A 112 -14.95 -4.07 -17.83
N GLN A 113 -15.37 -2.94 -17.24
CA GLN A 113 -16.58 -2.25 -17.72
C GLN A 113 -16.37 -1.57 -19.08
N ILE A 114 -15.17 -1.06 -19.36
CA ILE A 114 -14.84 -0.49 -20.67
C ILE A 114 -14.82 -1.59 -21.73
N GLU A 115 -14.25 -2.76 -21.41
CA GLU A 115 -14.15 -3.91 -22.31
C GLU A 115 -15.49 -4.42 -22.83
N LYS A 116 -16.59 -4.28 -22.07
CA LYS A 116 -17.95 -4.63 -22.53
C LYS A 116 -18.40 -3.85 -23.78
N ARG A 117 -17.73 -2.76 -24.11
CA ARG A 117 -18.00 -1.92 -25.29
C ARG A 117 -16.97 -2.12 -26.41
N LEU A 118 -15.96 -2.97 -26.19
CA LEU A 118 -14.93 -3.30 -27.17
C LEU A 118 -15.23 -4.64 -27.85
N PRO A 119 -14.67 -4.91 -29.05
CA PRO A 119 -14.88 -6.19 -29.75
C PRO A 119 -14.33 -7.40 -29.00
N ILE A 120 -13.33 -7.19 -28.14
CA ILE A 120 -12.71 -8.23 -27.30
C ILE A 120 -12.47 -7.69 -25.89
N SER A 121 -12.47 -8.60 -24.92
CA SER A 121 -12.29 -8.33 -23.49
C SER A 121 -11.13 -9.16 -22.92
N PRO A 122 -9.88 -8.82 -23.24
CA PRO A 122 -8.72 -9.62 -22.85
C PRO A 122 -8.58 -9.74 -21.33
N TYR A 123 -8.82 -8.68 -20.55
CA TYR A 123 -8.67 -8.75 -19.10
C TYR A 123 -9.79 -9.56 -18.42
N GLU A 124 -11.03 -9.49 -18.90
CA GLU A 124 -12.09 -10.41 -18.42
C GLU A 124 -11.73 -11.86 -18.75
N ALA A 125 -11.22 -12.14 -19.96
CA ALA A 125 -10.80 -13.48 -20.35
C ALA A 125 -9.64 -14.01 -19.49
N GLU A 126 -8.66 -13.17 -19.18
CA GLU A 126 -7.59 -13.51 -18.21
C GLU A 126 -8.17 -13.80 -16.83
N TRP A 127 -9.09 -12.96 -16.34
CA TRP A 127 -9.67 -13.15 -15.02
C TRP A 127 -10.50 -14.44 -14.91
N ASP A 128 -11.22 -14.79 -15.98
CA ASP A 128 -11.96 -16.06 -16.09
C ASP A 128 -11.02 -17.27 -16.17
N ALA A 129 -9.92 -17.17 -16.93
CA ALA A 129 -8.90 -18.22 -17.00
C ALA A 129 -8.23 -18.48 -15.63
N MET A 130 -8.20 -17.46 -14.76
CA MET A 130 -7.73 -17.56 -13.38
C MET A 130 -8.84 -17.97 -12.39
N GLU A 131 -9.96 -18.51 -12.90
CA GLU A 131 -11.16 -18.91 -12.15
C GLU A 131 -11.67 -17.81 -11.20
N ARG A 132 -11.52 -16.54 -11.59
CA ARG A 132 -11.90 -15.38 -10.78
C ARG A 132 -11.30 -15.38 -9.37
N GLY A 133 -10.15 -16.03 -9.19
CA GLY A 133 -9.45 -16.15 -7.91
C GLY A 133 -10.09 -17.11 -6.91
N THR A 134 -11.02 -17.99 -7.32
CA THR A 134 -11.55 -19.05 -6.44
C THR A 134 -10.52 -20.16 -6.22
N ASN A 135 -9.65 -20.39 -7.20
CA ASN A 135 -8.67 -21.45 -7.17
C ASN A 135 -7.25 -20.94 -6.85
N PRO A 136 -6.72 -21.24 -5.65
CA PRO A 136 -5.42 -20.77 -5.21
C PRO A 136 -4.24 -21.44 -5.94
N THR A 137 -4.45 -22.51 -6.72
CA THR A 137 -3.38 -23.07 -7.56
C THR A 137 -3.17 -22.26 -8.82
N LEU A 138 -4.22 -21.64 -9.35
CA LEU A 138 -4.18 -20.81 -10.56
C LEU A 138 -3.83 -19.37 -10.22
N TYR A 139 -4.39 -18.80 -9.14
CA TYR A 139 -4.15 -17.42 -8.75
C TYR A 139 -3.80 -17.28 -7.27
N LYS A 140 -2.56 -16.84 -7.00
CA LYS A 140 -2.15 -16.36 -5.68
C LYS A 140 -1.87 -14.86 -5.76
N PRO A 141 -2.68 -14.02 -5.13
CA PRO A 141 -2.42 -12.58 -5.14
C PRO A 141 -1.08 -12.28 -4.49
N LEU A 142 -0.15 -11.70 -5.27
CA LEU A 142 1.18 -11.32 -4.80
C LEU A 142 1.12 -10.40 -3.56
N THR A 143 0.05 -9.61 -3.46
CA THR A 143 -0.24 -8.74 -2.31
C THR A 143 -0.23 -9.48 -0.98
N HIS A 144 -0.63 -10.76 -0.91
CA HIS A 144 -0.58 -11.51 0.34
C HIS A 144 0.85 -11.67 0.84
N ILE A 145 1.79 -11.98 -0.06
CA ILE A 145 3.21 -12.13 0.26
C ILE A 145 3.79 -10.76 0.60
N GLU A 146 3.56 -9.76 -0.25
CA GLU A 146 4.05 -8.39 -0.04
C GLU A 146 3.59 -7.81 1.30
N ARG A 147 2.34 -8.07 1.73
CA ARG A 147 1.80 -7.59 3.00
C ARG A 147 2.44 -8.23 4.23
N ASN A 148 2.99 -9.44 4.10
CA ASN A 148 3.62 -10.16 5.21
C ASN A 148 5.06 -9.69 5.45
N VAL A 149 5.77 -9.23 4.43
CA VAL A 149 7.17 -8.77 4.57
C VAL A 149 7.32 -7.62 5.59
N PRO A 150 6.50 -6.55 5.57
CA PRO A 150 6.56 -5.51 6.58
C PRO A 150 6.32 -6.03 8.01
N LEU A 151 5.49 -7.07 8.19
CA LEU A 151 5.24 -7.64 9.52
C LEU A 151 6.50 -8.31 10.09
N VAL A 152 7.29 -8.95 9.24
CA VAL A 152 8.60 -9.51 9.63
C VAL A 152 9.53 -8.39 10.09
N PHE A 153 9.60 -7.27 9.36
CA PHE A 153 10.41 -6.13 9.79
C PHE A 153 9.89 -5.46 11.06
N ILE A 154 8.57 -5.36 11.26
CA ILE A 154 8.01 -4.89 12.55
C ILE A 154 8.49 -5.80 13.68
N ALA A 155 8.38 -7.12 13.54
CA ALA A 155 8.82 -8.06 14.56
C ALA A 155 10.33 -7.90 14.86
N LEU A 156 11.18 -7.77 13.84
CA LEU A 156 12.61 -7.55 14.01
C LEU A 156 12.91 -6.24 14.75
N HIS A 157 12.26 -5.13 14.37
CA HIS A 157 12.46 -3.85 15.05
C HIS A 157 11.90 -3.85 16.48
N VAL A 158 10.82 -4.58 16.76
CA VAL A 158 10.31 -4.76 18.13
C VAL A 158 11.31 -5.53 18.99
N ILE A 159 11.93 -6.60 18.47
CA ILE A 159 12.98 -7.34 19.19
C ILE A 159 14.14 -6.41 19.52
N VAL A 160 14.61 -5.63 18.54
CA VAL A 160 15.66 -4.62 18.74
C VAL A 160 15.25 -3.60 19.80
N PHE A 161 14.04 -3.05 19.72
CA PHE A 161 13.51 -2.10 20.69
C PHE A 161 13.54 -2.69 22.10
N THR A 162 13.02 -3.91 22.27
CA THR A 162 12.98 -4.56 23.59
C THR A 162 14.37 -4.84 24.16
N ARG A 163 15.37 -5.09 23.31
CA ARG A 163 16.74 -5.29 23.79
C ARG A 163 17.41 -4.00 24.22
N MET A 164 17.13 -2.90 23.52
CA MET A 164 17.83 -1.62 23.70
C MET A 164 17.13 -0.67 24.66
N PHE A 165 15.85 -0.88 24.94
CA PHE A 165 15.10 -0.01 25.84
C PHE A 165 15.62 -0.14 27.28
N PRO A 166 15.97 0.97 27.96
CA PRO A 166 16.43 0.95 29.34
C PRO A 166 15.28 0.60 30.30
N TRP A 167 15.07 -0.69 30.53
CA TRP A 167 13.98 -1.21 31.37
C TRP A 167 14.00 -0.69 32.81
N PHE A 168 15.16 -0.28 33.32
CA PHE A 168 15.31 0.30 34.66
C PHE A 168 14.57 1.64 34.83
N LEU A 169 14.30 2.38 33.74
CA LEU A 169 13.51 3.61 33.83
C LEU A 169 12.02 3.32 34.11
N LEU A 170 11.50 2.15 33.70
CA LEU A 170 10.12 1.76 33.99
C LEU A 170 9.90 1.40 35.46
N THR A 171 10.89 0.79 36.12
CA THR A 171 10.78 0.44 37.55
C THR A 171 10.78 1.67 38.44
N VAL A 172 11.62 2.67 38.13
CA VAL A 172 11.66 3.95 38.86
C VAL A 172 10.35 4.74 38.70
N PHE A 173 9.72 4.69 37.52
CA PHE A 173 8.46 5.39 37.27
C PHE A 173 7.25 4.70 37.93
N LEU A 174 7.31 3.37 38.13
CA LEU A 174 6.24 2.60 38.78
C LEU A 174 6.27 2.72 40.32
N GLU A 175 7.44 2.97 40.90
CA GLU A 175 7.63 3.15 42.34
C GLU A 175 7.42 4.60 42.83
N LEU A 176 7.06 5.53 41.95
CA LEU A 176 6.74 6.91 42.33
C LEU A 176 5.48 6.91 43.22
N PRO A 177 5.60 7.19 44.53
CA PRO A 177 4.45 7.27 45.41
C PRO A 177 3.61 8.47 44.96
N LEU A 178 2.30 8.26 44.79
CA LEU A 178 1.36 9.36 44.58
C LEU A 178 1.59 10.40 45.69
N PRO A 179 1.70 11.70 45.35
CA PRO A 179 1.85 12.72 46.38
C PRO A 179 0.61 12.63 47.28
N SER A 180 0.82 12.26 48.53
CA SER A 180 -0.22 12.33 49.55
C SER A 180 -0.68 13.78 49.61
N CYS A 181 -1.89 14.06 49.12
CA CYS A 181 -2.56 15.32 49.37
C CYS A 181 -2.65 15.50 50.90
N GLY A 182 -1.75 16.34 51.44
CA GLY A 182 -1.83 16.79 52.81
C GLY A 182 -3.12 17.61 52.98
N CYS A 183 -3.91 17.21 53.97
CA CYS A 183 -5.04 17.98 54.50
C CYS A 183 -4.60 19.32 55.09
#